data_AF-G5A7C2-F1
#
_entry.id   AF-G5A7C2-F1
#
_cell.length_a   1.000
_cell.length_b   1.000
_cell.length_c   1.000
_cell.angle_alpha   90.00
_cell.angle_beta   90.00
_cell.angle_gamma   90.00
#
_symmetry.space_group_name_H-M   'P 1'
#
loop_
_entity.id
_entity.type
_entity.pdbx_description
1 polymer ?
#
loop_
_entity_poly.entity_id
_entity_poly.type
_entity_poly.pdbx_seq_one_letter_code
_entity_poly.pdbx_strand_id
1 'polypeptide(L)'
;MKAAVISPALSVWWKVGALSGASAVLLGAFGAHGLKNRITDPHLLKNWETAAHYQLIHSVVLLATPMCRRPGLAGGLITTGTMLFSGSLYVMTLTGEKKLGMLTPVGGIAIVAGWLALIL
;
A
#
# COMPACT_ATOMS: atom_id res chain seq x y z
N MET A 1 -0.53 -31.97 -22.00
CA MET A 1 -0.31 -30.51 -21.97
C MET A 1 0.11 -30.14 -20.55
N LYS A 2 1.41 -29.94 -20.27
CA LYS A 2 1.83 -29.48 -18.93
C LYS A 2 1.40 -28.02 -18.83
N ALA A 3 0.46 -27.70 -17.95
CA ALA A 3 0.22 -26.31 -17.58
C ALA A 3 1.58 -25.76 -17.14
N ALA A 4 2.11 -24.78 -17.88
CA ALA A 4 3.28 -24.05 -17.41
C ALA A 4 2.85 -23.44 -16.08
N VAL A 5 3.38 -23.98 -14.97
CA VAL A 5 3.22 -23.37 -13.66
C VAL A 5 3.99 -22.07 -13.75
N ILE A 6 3.32 -20.98 -14.13
CA ILE A 6 3.89 -19.65 -14.09
C ILE A 6 4.21 -19.42 -12.62
N SER A 7 5.49 -19.45 -12.28
CA SER A 7 5.94 -19.23 -10.91
C SER A 7 5.42 -17.86 -10.45
N PRO A 8 4.68 -17.78 -9.34
CA PRO A 8 4.21 -16.51 -8.78
C PRO A 8 5.34 -15.48 -8.63
N ALA A 9 6.56 -15.94 -8.37
CA ALA A 9 7.77 -15.11 -8.23
C ALA A 9 8.15 -14.34 -9.51
N LEU A 10 7.71 -14.78 -10.69
CA LEU A 10 7.95 -14.07 -11.95
C LEU A 10 6.91 -12.99 -12.23
N SER A 11 5.78 -12.97 -11.49
CA SER A 11 4.72 -11.98 -11.64
C SER A 11 5.21 -10.58 -11.29
N VAL A 12 4.79 -9.58 -12.07
CA VAL A 12 5.02 -8.18 -11.75
C VAL A 12 4.47 -7.81 -10.37
N TRP A 13 3.31 -8.37 -9.99
CA TRP A 13 2.66 -8.07 -8.72
C TRP A 13 3.42 -8.62 -7.52
N TRP A 14 4.11 -9.76 -7.68
CA TRP A 14 5.02 -10.27 -6.65
C TRP A 14 6.17 -9.28 -6.39
N LYS A 15 6.79 -8.76 -7.46
CA LYS A 15 7.89 -7.78 -7.35
C LYS A 15 7.40 -6.48 -6.73
N VAL A 16 6.24 -5.98 -7.15
CA VAL A 16 5.63 -4.76 -6.59
C VAL A 16 5.29 -4.96 -5.12
N GLY A 17 4.68 -6.10 -4.74
CA GLY A 17 4.38 -6.43 -3.35
C GLY A 17 5.64 -6.51 -2.48
N ALA A 18 6.72 -7.12 -2.98
CA ALA A 18 7.99 -7.21 -2.26
C ALA A 18 8.63 -5.83 -2.03
N LEU A 19 8.69 -4.98 -3.07
CA LEU A 19 9.23 -3.63 -2.97
C LEU A 19 8.36 -2.72 -2.08
N SER A 20 7.05 -2.83 -2.22
CA SER A 20 6.08 -2.10 -1.40
C SER A 20 6.17 -2.51 0.07
N GLY A 21 6.35 -3.81 0.35
CA GLY A 21 6.49 -4.33 1.71
C GLY A 21 7.79 -3.88 2.36
N ALA A 22 8.91 -3.96 1.63
CA ALA A 22 10.21 -3.47 2.11
C ALA A 22 10.15 -1.97 2.45
N SER A 23 9.56 -1.16 1.56
CA SER A 23 9.39 0.27 1.82
C SER A 23 8.43 0.55 2.99
N ALA A 24 7.35 -0.22 3.15
CA ALA A 24 6.44 -0.07 4.29
C ALA A 24 7.15 -0.32 5.63
N VAL A 25 8.03 -1.33 5.69
CA VAL A 25 8.86 -1.60 6.88
C VAL A 25 9.81 -0.45 7.17
N LEU A 26 10.51 0.06 6.14
CA LEU A 26 11.40 1.21 6.28
C LEU A 26 10.67 2.46 6.76
N LEU A 27 9.51 2.76 6.17
CA LEU A 27 8.68 3.92 6.54
C LEU A 27 8.09 3.75 7.94
N GLY A 28 7.67 2.54 8.33
CA GLY A 28 7.22 2.24 9.68
C GLY A 28 8.33 2.47 10.71
N ALA A 29 9.54 1.96 10.45
CA ALA A 29 10.70 2.21 11.31
C ALA A 29 11.06 3.69 11.39
N PHE A 30 11.01 4.42 10.26
CA PHE A 30 11.24 5.85 10.21
C PHE A 30 10.20 6.65 11.01
N GLY A 31 8.93 6.25 10.99
CA GLY A 31 7.89 6.84 11.84
C GLY A 31 8.20 6.69 13.32
N ALA A 32 8.44 5.45 13.75
CA ALA A 32 8.63 5.11 15.16
C ALA A 32 9.93 5.70 15.77
N HIS A 33 11.00 5.80 14.99
CA HIS A 33 12.33 6.21 15.49
C HIS A 33 12.77 7.59 14.98
N GLY A 34 12.46 7.92 13.73
CA GLY A 34 12.91 9.15 13.06
C GLY A 34 11.96 10.33 13.24
N LEU A 35 10.64 10.10 13.22
CA LEU A 35 9.63 11.16 13.28
C LEU A 35 9.04 11.39 14.66
N LYS A 36 8.98 10.38 15.52
CA LYS A 36 8.28 10.43 16.83
C LYS A 36 8.64 11.66 17.68
N ASN A 37 9.89 12.09 17.68
CA ASN A 37 10.36 13.25 18.45
C ASN A 37 10.43 14.55 17.63
N ARG A 38 10.09 14.51 16.33
CA ARG A 38 10.14 15.65 15.41
C ARG A 38 8.75 16.20 15.08
N ILE A 39 7.73 15.35 15.09
CA ILE A 39 6.34 15.73 14.82
C ILE A 39 5.63 15.85 16.17
N THR A 40 5.19 17.06 16.51
CA THR A 40 4.52 17.35 17.79
C THR A 40 3.02 17.09 17.75
N ASP A 41 2.40 17.13 16.55
CA ASP A 41 0.99 16.81 16.38
C ASP A 41 0.77 15.28 16.38
N PRO A 42 0.11 14.72 17.41
CA PRO A 42 -0.13 13.28 17.50
C PRO A 42 -1.01 12.74 16.36
N HIS A 43 -1.86 13.56 15.76
CA HIS A 43 -2.69 13.14 14.63
C HIS A 43 -1.85 12.90 13.37
N LEU A 44 -0.83 13.72 13.14
CA LEU A 44 0.09 13.52 12.01
C LEU A 44 0.94 12.26 12.19
N LEU A 45 1.44 11.99 13.39
CA LEU A 45 2.13 10.72 13.67
C LEU A 45 1.20 9.51 13.48
N LYS A 46 -0.04 9.59 13.96
CA LYS A 46 -1.03 8.52 13.76
C LYS A 46 -1.36 8.30 12.28
N ASN A 47 -1.39 9.35 11.48
CA ASN A 47 -1.59 9.24 10.03
C ASN A 47 -0.42 8.50 9.36
N TRP A 48 0.81 8.80 9.76
CA TRP A 48 2.00 8.07 9.29
C TRP A 48 1.94 6.58 9.65
N GLU A 49 1.61 6.26 10.90
CA GLU A 49 1.46 4.87 11.36
C GLU A 49 0.37 4.13 10.57
N THR A 50 -0.77 4.79 10.33
CA THR A 50 -1.87 4.25 9.53
C THR A 50 -1.42 3.99 8.08
N ALA A 51 -0.68 4.93 7.49
CA ALA A 51 -0.14 4.80 6.14
C ALA A 51 0.80 3.59 6.01
N ALA A 52 1.75 3.43 6.93
CA ALA A 52 2.68 2.31 6.96
C ALA A 52 1.97 0.97 7.18
N HIS A 53 1.00 0.93 8.07
CA HIS A 53 0.21 -0.26 8.33
C HIS A 53 -0.60 -0.71 7.10
N TYR A 54 -1.34 0.21 6.48
CA TYR A 54 -2.11 -0.09 5.26
C TYR A 54 -1.20 -0.48 4.10
N GLN A 55 -0.08 0.21 3.91
CA GLN A 55 0.89 -0.16 2.87
C GLN A 55 1.43 -1.57 3.08
N LEU A 56 1.79 -1.95 4.31
CA LEU A 56 2.30 -3.28 4.62
C LEU A 56 1.24 -4.37 4.35
N ILE A 57 0.01 -4.18 4.81
CA ILE A 57 -1.10 -5.12 4.57
C ILE A 57 -1.28 -5.32 3.06
N HIS A 58 -1.42 -4.24 2.29
CA HIS A 58 -1.67 -4.35 0.86
C HIS A 58 -0.47 -4.85 0.07
N SER A 59 0.75 -4.71 0.60
CA SER A 59 1.94 -5.36 0.05
C SER A 59 1.85 -6.88 0.16
N VAL A 60 1.39 -7.40 1.29
CA VAL A 60 1.15 -8.85 1.47
C VAL A 60 0.05 -9.33 0.51
N VAL A 61 -1.01 -8.55 0.32
CA VAL A 61 -2.05 -8.88 -0.67
C VAL A 61 -1.50 -8.90 -2.09
N LEU A 62 -0.59 -7.98 -2.44
CA LEU A 62 0.08 -7.96 -3.75
C LEU A 62 0.96 -9.20 -3.98
N LEU A 63 1.58 -9.76 -2.93
CA LEU A 63 2.29 -11.04 -3.04
C LEU A 63 1.34 -12.21 -3.36
N ALA A 64 0.11 -12.18 -2.84
CA ALA A 64 -0.92 -13.20 -3.11
C ALA A 64 -1.68 -12.97 -4.42
N THR A 65 -1.67 -11.75 -4.96
CA THR A 65 -2.42 -11.35 -6.16
C THR A 65 -2.16 -12.23 -7.40
N PRO A 66 -0.95 -12.76 -7.68
CA PRO A 66 -0.73 -13.68 -8.81
C PRO A 66 -1.59 -14.95 -8.78
N MET A 67 -2.21 -15.27 -7.63
CA MET A 67 -3.04 -16.46 -7.45
C MET A 67 -4.52 -16.24 -7.84
N CYS A 68 -4.97 -15.01 -8.07
CA CYS A 68 -6.36 -14.75 -8.47
C CYS A 68 -6.56 -14.84 -10.00
N ARG A 69 -7.81 -14.90 -10.47
CA ARG A 69 -8.10 -15.03 -11.92
C ARG A 69 -7.78 -13.76 -12.71
N ARG A 70 -7.85 -12.59 -12.06
CA ARG A 70 -7.62 -11.28 -12.69
C ARG A 70 -6.52 -10.48 -11.98
N PRO A 71 -5.26 -10.97 -11.98
CA PRO A 71 -4.17 -10.37 -11.20
C PRO A 71 -3.85 -8.95 -11.65
N GLY A 72 -3.98 -8.65 -12.95
CA GLY A 72 -3.76 -7.29 -13.47
C GLY A 72 -4.72 -6.25 -12.91
N LEU A 73 -6.00 -6.60 -12.79
CA LEU A 73 -7.04 -5.72 -12.27
C LEU A 73 -6.88 -5.52 -10.75
N ALA A 74 -6.78 -6.63 -10.00
CA ALA A 74 -6.63 -6.59 -8.55
C ALA A 74 -5.31 -5.89 -8.15
N GLY A 75 -4.19 -6.27 -8.77
CA GLY A 75 -2.88 -5.71 -8.48
C GLY A 75 -2.78 -4.23 -8.81
N GLY A 76 -3.35 -3.80 -9.95
CA GLY A 76 -3.40 -2.39 -10.34
C GLY A 76 -4.19 -1.55 -9.34
N LEU A 77 -5.42 -1.97 -9.02
CA LEU A 77 -6.29 -1.28 -8.06
C LEU A 77 -5.68 -1.19 -6.66
N ILE A 78 -5.11 -2.29 -6.15
CA ILE A 78 -4.47 -2.33 -4.84
C ILE A 78 -3.23 -1.43 -4.82
N THR A 79 -2.39 -1.47 -5.86
CA THR A 79 -1.17 -0.67 -5.92
C THR A 79 -1.49 0.82 -6.00
N THR A 80 -2.33 1.23 -6.96
CA THR A 80 -2.74 2.64 -7.12
C THR A 80 -3.48 3.13 -5.89
N GLY A 81 -4.39 2.34 -5.34
CA GLY A 81 -5.12 2.67 -4.14
C GLY A 81 -4.21 2.85 -2.92
N THR A 82 -3.21 1.98 -2.74
CA THR A 82 -2.21 2.09 -1.67
C THR A 82 -1.34 3.33 -1.84
N MET A 83 -0.90 3.64 -3.07
CA MET A 83 -0.12 4.85 -3.33
C MET A 83 -0.91 6.12 -3.00
N LEU A 84 -2.19 6.20 -3.41
CA LEU A 84 -3.05 7.34 -3.10
C LEU A 84 -3.37 7.42 -1.60
N PHE A 85 -3.70 6.29 -0.97
CA PHE A 85 -4.06 6.24 0.45
C PHE A 85 -2.84 6.52 1.35
N SER A 86 -1.84 5.64 1.33
CA SER A 86 -0.67 5.74 2.21
C SER A 86 0.25 6.89 1.81
N GLY A 87 0.47 7.09 0.51
CA GLY A 87 1.32 8.17 0.00
C GLY A 87 0.83 9.55 0.42
N SER A 88 -0.48 9.81 0.30
CA SER A 88 -1.05 11.10 0.73
C SER A 88 -0.87 11.36 2.22
N LEU A 89 -1.07 10.34 3.07
CA LEU A 89 -0.87 10.45 4.51
C LEU A 89 0.59 10.68 4.90
N TYR A 90 1.55 10.03 4.22
CA TYR A 90 2.98 10.30 4.44
C TYR A 90 3.34 11.73 4.08
N VAL A 91 2.94 12.19 2.89
CA VAL A 91 3.25 13.56 2.44
C VAL A 91 2.57 14.58 3.34
N MET A 92 1.32 14.36 3.73
CA MET A 92 0.60 15.21 4.66
C MET A 92 1.29 15.29 6.04
N THR A 93 1.85 14.18 6.53
CA THR A 93 2.62 14.19 7.79
C THR A 93 3.88 15.04 7.69
N LEU A 94 4.59 14.97 6.56
CA LEU A 94 5.86 15.69 6.38
C LEU A 94 5.68 17.18 6.04
N THR A 95 4.59 17.52 5.34
CA THR A 95 4.36 18.88 4.83
C THR A 95 3.33 19.66 5.63
N GLY A 96 2.46 18.98 6.38
CA GLY A 96 1.29 19.57 7.02
C GLY A 96 0.15 19.94 6.07
N GLU A 97 0.25 19.66 4.77
CA GLU A 97 -0.79 20.03 3.78
C GLU A 97 -2.02 19.12 3.87
N LYS A 98 -3.04 19.60 4.60
CA LYS A 98 -4.26 18.84 4.91
C LYS A 98 -5.13 18.57 3.68
N LYS A 99 -5.01 19.35 2.59
CA LYS A 99 -5.78 19.11 1.36
C LYS A 99 -5.44 17.77 0.71
N LEU A 100 -4.24 17.23 0.95
CA LEU A 100 -3.84 15.90 0.48
C LEU A 100 -4.70 14.78 1.09
N GLY A 101 -5.34 15.03 2.24
CA GLY A 101 -6.30 14.11 2.86
C GLY A 101 -7.50 13.76 1.96
N MET A 102 -7.82 14.59 0.95
CA MET A 102 -8.89 14.26 -0.02
C MET A 102 -8.52 13.10 -0.96
N LEU A 103 -7.22 12.81 -1.14
CA LEU A 103 -6.75 11.67 -1.92
C LEU A 103 -6.91 10.35 -1.17
N THR A 104 -6.93 10.40 0.17
CA THR A 104 -7.01 9.21 1.02
C THR A 104 -8.33 8.43 0.79
N PRO A 105 -9.52 9.04 0.78
CA PRO A 105 -10.77 8.33 0.46
C PRO A 105 -10.77 7.70 -0.94
N VAL A 106 -10.22 8.39 -1.95
CA VAL A 106 -10.13 7.88 -3.33
C VAL A 106 -9.25 6.63 -3.37
N GLY A 107 -8.09 6.68 -2.69
CA GLY A 107 -7.21 5.52 -2.52
C GLY A 107 -7.90 4.35 -1.81
N GLY A 108 -8.67 4.65 -0.74
CA GLY A 108 -9.45 3.66 0.00
C GLY A 108 -10.50 2.96 -0.86
N ILE A 109 -11.23 3.70 -1.69
CA ILE A 109 -12.20 3.13 -2.64
C ILE A 109 -11.51 2.22 -3.65
N ALA A 110 -10.36 2.64 -4.20
CA ALA A 110 -9.58 1.83 -5.13
C ALA A 110 -9.06 0.54 -4.47
N ILE A 111 -8.60 0.60 -3.22
CA ILE A 111 -8.24 -0.58 -2.43
C ILE A 111 -9.44 -1.52 -2.28
N VAL A 112 -10.61 -1.02 -1.87
CA VAL A 112 -11.84 -1.83 -1.74
C VAL A 112 -12.18 -2.52 -3.06
N ALA A 113 -12.17 -1.77 -4.18
CA ALA A 113 -12.40 -2.35 -5.50
C ALA A 113 -11.35 -3.42 -5.85
N GLY A 114 -10.09 -3.22 -5.46
CA GLY A 114 -9.01 -4.19 -5.62
C GLY A 114 -9.23 -5.48 -4.84
N TRP A 115 -9.71 -5.40 -3.60
CA TRP A 115 -10.11 -6.57 -2.80
C TRP A 115 -11.28 -7.32 -3.44
N LEU A 116 -12.30 -6.60 -3.91
CA LEU A 116 -13.44 -7.22 -4.62
C LEU A 116 -12.99 -7.88 -5.93
N ALA A 117 -12.01 -7.31 -6.62
CA ALA A 117 -11.45 -7.91 -7.83
C ALA A 117 -10.69 -9.23 -7.58
N LEU A 118 -10.25 -9.52 -6.34
CA LEU A 118 -9.67 -10.81 -5.99
C LEU A 118 -10.69 -11.96 -6.02
N ILE A 119 -11.99 -11.65 -5.91
CA ILE A 119 -13.09 -12.63 -5.97
C ILE A 119 -13.32 -13.15 -7.40
N LEU A 120 -12.92 -12.35 -8.40
CA LEU A 120 -13.28 -12.56 -9.80
C LEU A 120 -12.58 -13.74 -10.46
#